data_AF-A0A7Y2TF51-F1
#
_entry.id   AF-A0A7Y2TF51-F1
#
_cell.length_a   1.000
_cell.length_b   1.000
_cell.length_c   1.000
_cell.angle_alpha   90.00
_cell.angle_beta   90.00
_cell.angle_gamma   90.00
#
_symmetry.space_group_name_H-M   'P 1'
#
loop_
_entity.id
_entity.type
_entity.pdbx_description
1 polymer ?
#
loop_
_entity_poly.entity_id
_entity_poly.type
_entity_poly.pdbx_seq_one_letter_code
_entity_poly.pdbx_strand_id
1 'polypeptide(L)'
;MKIMNKMMGSCKEASELSVKKSYDGLSFTENLKFRLHTKMCKACLAYHKQNEMLDKKIAELIEQRKKIHLHLSQVQKDAIIEAVAK
;
A
#
# COMPACT_ATOMS: atom_id res chain seq x y z
N MET A 1 28.52 -21.22 -2.55
CA MET A 1 28.38 -19.75 -2.63
C MET A 1 27.33 -19.25 -3.63
N LYS A 2 27.11 -19.87 -4.80
CA LYS A 2 26.14 -19.40 -5.81
C LYS A 2 24.67 -19.27 -5.32
N ILE A 3 24.25 -20.11 -4.38
CA ILE A 3 22.87 -20.09 -3.85
C ILE A 3 22.66 -18.92 -2.87
N MET A 4 23.69 -18.57 -2.08
CA MET A 4 23.62 -17.50 -1.07
C MET A 4 23.49 -16.12 -1.72
N ASN A 5 24.21 -15.86 -2.82
CA ASN A 5 24.08 -14.61 -3.59
C ASN A 5 22.72 -14.49 -4.30
N LYS A 6 22.09 -15.62 -4.69
CA LYS A 6 20.74 -15.61 -5.29
C LYS A 6 19.65 -15.40 -4.24
N MET A 7 19.88 -15.87 -3.01
CA MET A 7 19.00 -15.63 -1.85
C MET A 7 19.17 -14.22 -1.26
N MET A 8 20.37 -13.65 -1.23
CA MET A 8 20.62 -12.26 -0.83
C MET A 8 20.38 -11.32 -2.02
N GLY A 9 19.12 -11.24 -2.47
CA GLY A 9 18.72 -10.36 -3.57
C GLY A 9 19.24 -8.92 -3.41
N SER A 10 19.24 -8.17 -4.51
CA SER A 10 19.71 -6.77 -4.49
C SER A 10 18.79 -5.87 -3.66
N CYS A 11 19.29 -4.70 -3.23
CA CYS A 11 18.44 -3.70 -2.56
C CYS A 11 17.23 -3.30 -3.44
N LYS A 12 17.41 -3.28 -4.78
CA LYS A 12 16.34 -3.04 -5.74
C LYS A 12 15.24 -4.10 -5.63
N GLU A 13 15.63 -5.37 -5.67
CA GLU A 13 14.69 -6.48 -5.53
C GLU A 13 13.99 -6.45 -4.16
N ALA A 14 14.72 -6.13 -3.08
CA ALA A 14 14.12 -5.98 -1.75
C ALA A 14 13.11 -4.81 -1.69
N SER A 15 13.39 -3.68 -2.35
CA SER A 15 12.42 -2.57 -2.45
C SER A 15 11.17 -2.96 -3.24
N GLU A 16 11.32 -3.70 -4.35
CA GLU A 16 10.20 -4.19 -5.14
C GLU A 16 9.33 -5.16 -4.33
N LEU A 17 9.95 -6.08 -3.57
CA LEU A 17 9.25 -6.99 -2.66
C LEU A 17 8.55 -6.23 -1.52
N SER A 18 9.15 -5.14 -1.00
CA SER A 18 8.49 -4.30 -0.01
C SER A 18 7.18 -3.70 -0.54
N VAL A 19 7.19 -3.21 -1.78
CA VAL A 19 6.01 -2.60 -2.39
C VAL A 19 4.97 -3.67 -2.73
N LYS A 20 5.40 -4.79 -3.32
CA LYS A 20 4.53 -5.94 -3.63
C LYS A 20 3.80 -6.44 -2.38
N LYS A 21 4.50 -6.51 -1.25
CA LYS A 21 3.92 -6.93 0.04
C LYS A 21 2.70 -6.09 0.44
N SER A 22 2.70 -4.79 0.12
CA SER A 22 1.61 -3.88 0.48
C SER A 22 0.36 -4.04 -0.39
N TYR A 23 0.51 -4.38 -1.68
CA TYR A 23 -0.61 -4.48 -2.63
C TYR A 23 -1.15 -5.90 -2.79
N ASP A 24 -0.27 -6.89 -3.02
CA ASP A 24 -0.64 -8.24 -3.42
C ASP A 24 -0.19 -9.32 -2.41
N GLY A 25 0.56 -8.92 -1.38
CA GLY A 25 1.26 -9.84 -0.50
C GLY A 25 2.46 -10.51 -1.18
N LEU A 26 3.17 -11.35 -0.41
CA LEU A 26 4.33 -12.10 -0.89
C LEU A 26 4.07 -13.60 -0.81
N SER A 27 4.57 -14.35 -1.79
CA SER A 27 4.68 -15.80 -1.67
C SER A 27 5.67 -16.17 -0.54
N PHE A 28 5.62 -17.42 -0.09
CA PHE A 28 6.44 -17.88 1.03
C PHE A 28 7.95 -17.64 0.80
N THR A 29 8.44 -17.93 -0.40
CA THR A 29 9.85 -17.78 -0.77
C THR A 29 10.26 -16.31 -0.87
N GLU A 30 9.41 -15.47 -1.47
CA GLU A 30 9.60 -14.02 -1.53
C GLU A 30 9.64 -13.39 -0.15
N ASN A 31 8.72 -13.79 0.74
CA ASN A 31 8.68 -13.29 2.11
C ASN A 31 9.93 -13.71 2.90
N LEU A 32 10.38 -14.96 2.76
CA LEU A 32 11.63 -15.41 3.38
C LEU A 32 12.83 -14.58 2.88
N LYS A 33 12.93 -14.40 1.56
CA LYS A 33 13.99 -13.62 0.91
C LYS A 33 14.03 -12.17 1.40
N PHE A 34 12.87 -11.52 1.41
CA PHE A 34 12.70 -10.16 1.89
C PHE A 34 13.07 -10.00 3.37
N ARG A 35 12.63 -10.93 4.23
CA ARG A 35 12.95 -10.92 5.67
C ARG A 35 14.44 -11.10 5.93
N LEU A 36 15.12 -11.96 5.17
CA LEU A 36 16.57 -12.13 5.29
C LEU A 36 17.30 -10.84 4.88
N HIS A 37 16.94 -10.24 3.75
CA HIS A 37 17.59 -9.01 3.28
C HIS A 37 17.40 -7.84 4.28
N THR A 38 16.17 -7.59 4.73
CA THR A 38 15.86 -6.48 5.66
C THR A 38 16.48 -6.65 7.05
N LYS A 39 16.80 -7.88 7.48
CA LYS A 39 17.58 -8.12 8.71
C LYS A 39 19.04 -7.66 8.60
N MET A 40 19.59 -7.61 7.40
CA MET A 40 21.01 -7.28 7.16
C MET A 40 21.21 -5.89 6.57
N CYS A 41 20.21 -5.37 5.85
CA CYS A 41 20.26 -4.05 5.23
C CYS A 41 19.33 -3.07 5.96
N LYS A 42 19.93 -2.19 6.78
CA LYS A 42 19.21 -1.16 7.55
C LYS A 42 18.44 -0.19 6.63
N ALA A 43 18.97 0.13 5.46
CA ALA A 43 18.30 1.01 4.50
C ALA A 43 17.00 0.40 3.97
N CYS A 44 17.01 -0.87 3.58
CA CYS A 44 15.80 -1.57 3.14
C CYS A 44 14.79 -1.77 4.29
N LEU A 45 15.26 -1.98 5.52
CA LEU A 45 14.38 -2.00 6.69
C LEU A 45 13.70 -0.65 6.93
N ALA A 46 14.45 0.45 6.83
CA ALA A 46 13.91 1.80 6.97
C ALA A 46 12.90 2.11 5.86
N TYR A 47 13.24 1.80 4.61
CA TYR A 47 12.35 1.94 3.46
C TYR A 47 11.04 1.16 3.65
N HIS A 48 11.11 -0.09 4.12
CA HIS A 48 9.91 -0.89 4.41
C HIS A 48 9.00 -0.23 5.45
N LYS A 49 9.58 0.24 6.57
CA LYS A 49 8.82 0.93 7.62
C LYS A 49 8.18 2.23 7.13
N GLN A 50 8.86 2.97 6.25
CA GLN A 50 8.32 4.18 5.63
C GLN A 50 7.11 3.85 4.76
N ASN A 51 7.18 2.80 3.95
CA ASN A 51 6.03 2.34 3.17
C ASN A 51 4.87 1.87 4.06
N GLU A 52 5.11 1.07 5.09
CA GLU A 52 4.05 0.65 6.02
C GLU A 52 3.35 1.85 6.70
N MET A 53 4.11 2.91 7.01
CA MET A 53 3.56 4.15 7.52
C MET A 53 2.68 4.85 6.48
N LEU A 54 3.13 4.95 5.24
CA LEU A 54 2.36 5.54 4.15
C LEU A 54 1.06 4.77 3.89
N ASP A 55 1.14 3.45 3.81
CA ASP A 55 -0.02 2.58 3.59
C ASP A 55 -1.07 2.78 4.68
N LYS A 56 -0.65 2.81 5.94
CA LYS A 56 -1.53 3.10 7.08
C LYS A 56 -2.18 4.47 6.96
N LYS A 57 -1.42 5.51 6.61
CA LYS A 57 -1.97 6.87 6.46
C LYS A 57 -2.94 7.00 5.30
N ILE A 58 -2.66 6.34 4.19
CA ILE A 58 -3.57 6.30 3.04
C ILE A 58 -4.87 5.57 3.43
N ALA A 59 -4.78 4.43 4.13
CA ALA A 59 -5.95 3.73 4.62
C ALA A 59 -6.79 4.58 5.59
N GLU A 60 -6.15 5.28 6.53
CA GLU A 60 -6.81 6.23 7.44
C GLU A 60 -7.58 7.32 6.67
N LEU A 61 -6.96 7.92 5.64
CA LEU A 61 -7.59 8.95 4.80
C LEU A 61 -8.80 8.41 4.01
N ILE A 62 -8.69 7.19 3.48
CA ILE A 62 -9.79 6.54 2.76
C ILE A 62 -10.96 6.29 3.71
N GLU A 63 -10.70 5.77 4.91
CA GLU A 63 -11.74 5.54 5.92
C GLU A 63 -12.37 6.84 6.42
N GLN A 64 -11.59 7.91 6.58
CA GLN A 64 -12.13 9.24 6.88
C GLN A 64 -13.05 9.75 5.78
N ARG A 65 -12.66 9.58 4.50
CA ARG A 65 -13.50 9.98 3.36
C ARG A 65 -14.82 9.22 3.32
N LYS A 66 -14.83 7.91 3.64
CA LYS A 66 -16.07 7.13 3.73
C LYS A 66 -17.03 7.65 4.81
N LYS A 67 -16.51 8.23 5.89
CA LYS A 67 -17.30 8.83 6.98
C LYS A 67 -17.87 10.19 6.62
N ILE A 68 -17.39 10.84 5.55
CA ILE A 68 -18.06 12.02 4.99
C ILE A 68 -19.37 11.53 4.38
N HIS A 69 -20.43 11.51 5.20
CA HIS A 69 -21.80 11.39 4.72
C HIS A 69 -22.12 12.66 3.93
N LEU A 70 -21.86 12.64 2.62
CA LEU A 70 -22.37 13.64 1.70
C LEU A 70 -23.89 13.45 1.59
N HIS A 71 -24.62 14.02 2.56
CA HIS A 71 -26.07 14.04 2.51
C HIS A 71 -26.51 15.27 1.71
N LEU A 72 -27.03 15.05 0.52
CA LEU A 72 -27.70 16.12 -0.24
C LEU A 72 -28.95 16.54 0.53
N SER A 73 -29.13 17.86 0.68
CA SER A 73 -30.43 18.40 1.11
C SER A 73 -31.50 18.02 0.09
N GLN A 74 -32.76 17.98 0.53
CA GLN A 74 -33.87 17.66 -0.39
C GLN A 74 -33.90 18.61 -1.59
N VAL A 75 -33.68 19.90 -1.34
CA VAL A 75 -33.57 20.95 -2.38
C VAL A 75 -32.50 20.63 -3.44
N GLN A 76 -31.33 20.13 -3.01
CA GLN A 76 -30.26 19.75 -3.94
C GLN A 76 -30.62 18.49 -4.75
N LYS A 77 -31.35 17.53 -4.16
CA LYS A 77 -31.82 16.34 -4.87
C LYS A 77 -32.82 16.71 -5.96
N ASP A 78 -33.79 17.56 -5.62
CA ASP A 78 -34.85 17.98 -6.52
C ASP A 78 -34.27 18.76 -7.73
N ALA A 79 -33.30 19.66 -7.48
CA ALA A 79 -32.60 20.38 -8.54
C ALA A 79 -31.83 19.47 -9.51
N ILE A 80 -31.24 18.38 -9.03
CA ILE A 80 -30.56 17.39 -9.89
C ILE A 80 -31.58 16.62 -10.73
N ILE A 81 -32.69 16.19 -10.13
CA ILE A 81 -33.76 15.47 -10.85
C ILE A 81 -34.32 16.33 -11.97
N GLU A 82 -34.58 17.61 -11.70
CA GLU A 82 -35.11 18.55 -12.71
C GLU A 82 -34.12 18.79 -13.86
N ALA A 83 -32.81 18.83 -13.58
CA ALA A 83 -31.79 19.02 -14.60
C ALA A 83 -31.59 17.79 -15.52
N VAL A 84 -31.84 16.58 -15.01
CA VAL A 84 -31.71 15.32 -15.76
C VAL A 84 -32.99 14.95 -16.52
N ALA A 85 -34.15 15.45 -16.10
CA ALA A 85 -35.44 15.19 -16.73
C ALA A 85 -35.74 16.02 -18.00
N LYS A 86 -34.82 16.91 -18.41
CA LYS A 86 -34.85 17.65 -19.68
C LYS A 86 -34.07 16.92 -20.77
#